data_AF-A0A2E0ZIG2-F1
#
_entry.id   AF-A0A2E0ZIG2-F1
#
_cell.length_a   1.000
_cell.length_b   1.000
_cell.length_c   1.000
_cell.angle_alpha   90.00
_cell.angle_beta   90.00
_cell.angle_gamma   90.00
#
_symmetry.space_group_name_H-M   'P 1'
#
loop_
_entity.id
_entity.type
_entity.pdbx_description
1 polymer ?
#
loop_
_entity_poly.entity_id
_entity_poly.type
_entity_poly.pdbx_seq_one_letter_code
_entity_poly.pdbx_strand_id
1 'polypeptide(L)' 'MVVVQAGFVDFEITWRADVFSGAPQEGSAANFDTKGINFRARKARNDDEWYAAMNELSCEV' A
#
# COMPACT_ATOMS: atom_id res chain seq x y z
N MET A 1 -12.25 4.92 7.95
CA MET A 1 -10.99 5.16 7.25
C MET A 1 -11.19 5.03 5.74
N VAL A 2 -10.86 6.06 4.95
CA VAL A 2 -11.13 6.16 3.48
C VAL A 2 -10.53 4.99 2.68
N VAL A 3 -9.46 4.38 3.17
CA VAL A 3 -8.74 3.25 2.54
C VAL A 3 -9.64 2.00 2.42
N VAL A 4 -10.33 1.61 3.50
CA VAL A 4 -11.24 0.43 3.50
C VAL A 4 -12.46 0.68 2.62
N GLN A 5 -13.00 1.91 2.66
CA GLN A 5 -14.12 2.30 1.80
C GLN A 5 -13.75 2.30 0.30
N ALA A 6 -12.48 2.54 -0.03
CA ALA A 6 -11.95 2.43 -1.39
C ALA A 6 -11.61 0.99 -1.82
N GLY A 7 -11.90 -0.01 -0.98
CA GLY A 7 -11.69 -1.43 -1.27
C GLY A 7 -10.30 -1.97 -0.91
N PHE A 8 -9.51 -1.20 -0.15
CA PHE A 8 -8.19 -1.63 0.31
C PHE A 8 -8.23 -1.96 1.79
N VAL A 9 -7.65 -3.10 2.17
CA VAL A 9 -7.69 -3.59 3.56
C VAL A 9 -6.40 -3.28 4.32
N ASP A 10 -5.39 -2.73 3.65
CA ASP A 10 -4.09 -2.42 4.25
C ASP A 10 -3.41 -1.27 3.49
N PHE A 11 -2.61 -0.48 4.20
CA PHE A 11 -1.85 0.64 3.65
C PHE A 11 -0.50 0.82 4.36
N GLU A 12 0.56 0.93 3.58
CA GLU A 12 1.92 1.09 4.07
C GLU A 12 2.60 2.29 3.40
N ILE A 13 3.36 3.06 4.19
CA ILE A 13 4.29 4.09 3.71
C ILE A 13 5.71 3.65 4.01
N THR A 14 6.55 3.51 2.99
CA THR A 14 8.00 3.27 3.19
C THR A 14 8.78 4.54 2.88
N TRP A 15 9.67 4.92 3.80
CA TRP A 15 10.47 6.13 3.72
C TRP A 15 11.91 5.81 3.33
N ARG A 16 12.47 6.59 2.39
CA ARG A 16 13.85 6.41 1.89
C ARG A 16 14.12 5.00 1.36
N ALA A 17 13.09 4.37 0.79
CA ALA A 17 13.23 3.09 0.11
C ALA A 17 13.80 3.31 -1.30
N ASP A 18 14.57 2.34 -1.78
CA ASP A 18 14.86 2.23 -3.21
C ASP A 18 13.54 1.94 -3.91
N VAL A 19 13.08 2.89 -4.72
CA VAL A 19 11.75 2.85 -5.36
C VAL A 19 11.71 1.84 -6.51
N PHE A 20 12.88 1.44 -7.01
CA PHE A 20 13.02 0.84 -8.33
C PHE A 20 13.74 -0.50 -8.34
N SER A 21 14.43 -0.87 -7.25
CA SER A 21 15.12 -2.16 -7.15
C SER A 21 14.18 -3.34 -7.46
N GLY A 22 14.48 -4.08 -8.55
CA GLY A 22 13.72 -5.26 -8.97
C GLY A 22 12.39 -4.99 -9.66
N ALA A 23 12.03 -3.72 -9.92
CA ALA A 23 10.83 -3.37 -10.69
C ALA A 23 11.12 -3.41 -12.21
N PRO A 24 10.16 -3.77 -13.08
CA PRO A 24 10.36 -3.75 -14.54
C PRO A 24 10.77 -2.38 -15.11
N GLN A 25 10.51 -1.32 -14.34
CA GLN A 25 10.76 0.08 -14.64
C GLN A 25 11.97 0.64 -13.89
N GLU A 26 12.89 -0.24 -13.46
CA GLU A 26 14.04 0.09 -12.61
C GLU A 26 14.87 1.28 -13.11
N GLY A 27 14.92 1.50 -14.43
CA GLY A 27 15.30 2.78 -15.05
C GLY A 27 16.64 3.35 -14.59
N SER A 28 16.92 4.62 -14.92
CA SER A 28 18.17 5.28 -14.50
C SER A 28 18.15 5.72 -13.03
N ALA A 29 17.00 5.68 -12.36
CA ALA A 29 16.81 6.21 -11.01
C ALA A 29 17.65 5.49 -9.94
N ALA A 30 17.87 4.18 -10.10
CA ALA A 30 18.79 3.41 -9.25
C ALA A 30 20.24 3.93 -9.34
N ASN A 31 20.68 4.39 -10.51
CA ASN A 31 22.05 4.88 -10.73
C ASN A 31 22.33 6.25 -10.09
N PHE A 32 21.30 6.97 -9.66
CA PHE A 32 21.41 8.31 -9.06
C PHE A 32 21.09 8.32 -7.54
N ASP A 33 21.04 7.16 -6.87
CA ASP A 33 20.63 7.01 -5.46
C ASP A 33 19.31 7.71 -5.16
N THR A 34 18.35 7.58 -6.09
CA THR A 34 17.04 8.25 -5.94
C THR A 34 16.25 7.55 -4.84
N LYS A 35 16.23 8.16 -3.65
CA LYS A 35 15.43 7.69 -2.51
C LYS A 35 14.04 8.29 -2.58
N GLY A 36 13.02 7.45 -2.51
CA GLY A 36 11.63 7.91 -2.56
C GLY A 36 10.83 7.53 -1.32
N ILE A 37 9.58 7.99 -1.34
CA ILE A 37 8.54 7.59 -0.42
C ILE A 37 7.56 6.75 -1.24
N ASN A 38 7.34 5.49 -0.85
CA ASN A 38 6.37 4.64 -1.52
C ASN A 38 5.09 4.57 -0.70
N PHE A 39 3.95 4.63 -1.40
CA PHE A 39 2.64 4.40 -0.83
C PHE A 39 2.09 3.11 -1.43
N ARG A 40 1.84 2.09 -0.60
CA ARG A 40 1.31 0.81 -1.04
C ARG A 40 -0.04 0.57 -0.38
N ALA A 41 -1.06 0.28 -1.18
CA ALA A 41 -2.35 -0.16 -0.70
C ALA A 41 -2.61 -1.59 -1.16
N ARG A 42 -3.13 -2.46 -0.28
CA ARG A 42 -3.43 -3.85 -0.61
C ARG A 42 -4.93 -4.03 -0.78
N LYS A 43 -5.35 -4.59 -1.92
CA LYS A 43 -6.74 -5.02 -2.12
C LYS A 43 -7.05 -6.24 -1.25
N ALA A 44 -8.31 -6.36 -0.85
CA ALA A 44 -8.80 -7.60 -0.27
C ALA A 44 -8.62 -8.76 -1.26
N ARG A 45 -8.33 -9.96 -0.74
CA ARG A 45 -8.25 -11.19 -1.53
C ARG A 45 -9.63 -11.68 -1.94
N ASN A 46 -10.64 -11.38 -1.13
CA ASN A 46 -12.04 -11.73 -1.33
C ASN A 46 -12.95 -10.77 -0.54
N ASP A 47 -14.26 -10.90 -0.74
CA ASP A 47 -15.26 -10.05 -0.08
C ASP A 47 -15.29 -10.26 1.44
N ASP A 48 -15.07 -11.49 1.92
CA ASP A 48 -15.07 -11.82 3.35
C ASP A 48 -13.98 -11.03 4.11
N GLU A 49 -12.77 -10.96 3.56
CA GLU A 49 -11.66 -10.17 4.12
C GLU A 49 -12.00 -8.68 4.14
N TRP A 50 -12.68 -8.18 3.10
CA TRP A 50 -13.12 -6.79 3.06
C TRP A 50 -14.19 -6.49 4.11
N TYR A 51 -15.20 -7.36 4.26
CA TYR A 51 -16.23 -7.21 5.30
C TYR A 51 -15.65 -7.28 6.71
N ALA A 52 -14.67 -8.15 6.95
CA ALA A 52 -13.96 -8.22 8.22
C ALA A 52 -13.25 -6.90 8.54
N ALA A 53 -12.49 -6.33 7.58
CA ALA A 53 -11.83 -5.04 7.75
C ALA A 53 -12.83 -3.89 7.94
N MET A 54 -13.97 -3.92 7.26
CA MET A 54 -15.04 -2.92 7.41
C MET A 54 -15.73 -2.99 8.78
N ASN A 55 -15.90 -4.22 9.31
CA ASN A 55 -16.45 -4.43 10.65
C ASN A 55 -15.46 -3.97 11.74
N GLU A 56 -14.17 -4.28 11.61
CA GLU A 56 -13.14 -3.82 12.54
C GLU A 56 -13.13 -2.28 12.62
N LEU A 57 -13.20 -1.60 11.47
CA LEU A 57 -13.33 -0.15 11.39
C LEU A 57 -14.62 0.39 12.03
N SER A 58 -15.71 -0.37 11.97
CA SER A 58 -17.01 0.04 12.52
C SER A 58 -17.14 -0.21 14.03
N CYS A 59 -16.29 -1.10 14.59
CA CYS A 59 -16.23 -1.39 16.02
C CYS A 59 -15.35 -0.42 16.81
N GLU A 60 -14.59 0.46 16.15
CA GLU A 60 -14.00 1.65 16.78
C GLU A 60 -15.07 2.75 16.95
N VAL A 61 -15.87 2.66 18.03
CA VAL A 61 -16.72 3.76 18.54
C VAL A 61 -16.46 3.95 20.03
#